data_AF-A0A350PK14-F1
#
_entry.id   AF-A0A350PK14-F1
#
_cell.length_a   1.000
_cell.length_b   1.000
_cell.length_c   1.000
_cell.angle_alpha   90.00
_cell.angle_beta   90.00
_cell.angle_gamma   90.00
#
_symmetry.space_group_name_H-M   'P 1'
#
loop_
_entity.id
_entity.type
_entity.pdbx_description
1 polymer ?
#
loop_
_entity_poly.entity_id
_entity_poly.type
_entity_poly.pdbx_seq_one_letter_code
_entity_poly.pdbx_strand_id
1 'polypeptide(L)'
;FVKFYGMSSLTANEKHSGGLKNYRAAEGKEVLVKYKGPLQNTIDDLLGGIRSACTYVNAIKLTKIQRNAKFVLVNNQVNTVFGNE
;
A
#
# COMPACT_ATOMS: atom_id res chain seq x y z
N PHE A 1 15.73 -8.73 -3.19
CA PHE A 1 15.02 -7.56 -2.63
C PHE A 1 15.03 -6.45 -3.67
N VAL A 2 14.10 -5.50 -3.59
CA VAL A 2 13.96 -4.36 -4.49
C VAL A 2 13.80 -3.11 -3.64
N LYS A 3 14.48 -2.02 -4.03
CA LYS A 3 14.36 -0.71 -3.37
C LYS A 3 13.02 -0.07 -3.71
N PHE A 4 12.26 0.29 -2.68
CA PHE A 4 10.98 0.97 -2.78
C PHE A 4 11.08 2.27 -1.97
N TYR A 5 10.71 3.40 -2.56
CA TYR A 5 10.80 4.69 -1.91
C TYR A 5 9.56 5.53 -2.22
N GLY A 6 9.10 6.28 -1.23
CA GLY A 6 8.03 7.27 -1.42
C GLY A 6 8.51 8.43 -2.29
N MET A 7 7.61 9.04 -3.07
CA MET A 7 7.96 10.14 -3.97
C MET A 7 8.42 11.42 -3.24
N SER A 8 8.12 11.55 -1.94
CA SER A 8 8.62 12.64 -1.07
C SER A 8 9.85 12.21 -0.23
N SER A 9 10.52 11.11 -0.59
CA SER A 9 11.76 10.68 0.09
C SER A 9 12.97 11.48 -0.38
N LEU A 10 14.07 11.42 0.38
CA LEU A 10 15.36 12.02 -0.02
C LEU A 10 15.78 11.48 -1.39
N THR A 11 15.79 10.15 -1.56
CA THR A 11 16.12 9.47 -2.81
C THR A 11 15.26 9.96 -3.99
N ALA A 12 13.96 10.17 -3.80
CA ALA A 12 13.10 10.65 -4.87
C ALA A 12 13.39 12.11 -5.23
N ASN A 13 13.58 12.98 -4.24
CA ASN A 13 13.87 14.40 -4.46
C ASN A 13 15.23 14.61 -5.13
N GLU A 14 16.24 13.83 -4.73
CA GLU A 14 17.56 13.83 -5.40
C GLU A 14 17.46 13.37 -6.85
N LYS A 15 16.76 12.27 -7.10
CA LYS A 15 16.66 11.68 -8.43
C LYS A 15 15.80 12.47 -9.42
N HIS A 16 14.72 13.11 -8.94
CA HIS A 16 13.70 13.69 -9.81
C HIS A 16 13.48 15.20 -9.64
N SER A 17 13.96 15.81 -8.56
CA SER A 17 13.71 17.22 -8.25
C SER A 17 14.98 18.06 -8.06
N GLY A 18 16.16 17.50 -8.39
CA GLY A 18 17.44 18.20 -8.29
C GLY A 18 17.94 18.37 -6.86
N GLY A 19 17.46 17.54 -5.93
CA GLY A 19 17.81 17.60 -4.51
C GLY A 19 16.65 18.08 -3.63
N LEU A 20 16.80 17.84 -2.31
CA LEU A 20 15.87 18.36 -1.33
C LEU A 20 16.19 19.84 -1.05
N LYS A 21 15.23 20.73 -1.32
CA LYS A 21 15.38 22.15 -0.99
C LYS A 21 15.45 22.33 0.52
N ASN A 22 16.32 23.21 1.02
CA ASN A 22 16.56 23.43 2.46
C ASN A 22 15.30 23.77 3.29
N TYR A 23 14.23 24.23 2.66
CA TYR A 23 12.95 24.54 3.33
C TYR A 23 11.94 23.38 3.29
N ARG A 24 12.30 22.20 2.76
CA ARG A 24 11.44 21.01 2.68
C ARG A 24 12.04 19.89 3.53
N ALA A 25 11.19 19.22 4.30
CA ALA A 25 11.53 17.97 4.95
C ALA A 25 11.20 16.78 4.03
N ALA A 26 11.96 15.70 4.12
CA ALA A 26 11.61 14.45 3.47
C ALA A 26 10.50 13.75 4.27
N GLU A 27 9.33 13.57 3.65
CA GLU A 27 8.19 12.89 4.27
C GLU A 27 8.10 11.42 3.85
N GLY A 28 8.75 11.07 2.74
CA GLY A 28 8.77 9.70 2.22
C GLY A 28 9.86 8.84 2.85
N LYS A 29 9.53 7.59 3.16
CA LYS A 29 10.49 6.58 3.60
C LYS A 29 11.07 5.81 2.41
N GLU A 30 12.22 5.21 2.64
CA GLU A 30 12.84 4.23 1.75
C GLU A 30 12.95 2.89 2.46
N VAL A 31 12.54 1.81 1.79
CA VAL A 31 12.56 0.46 2.33
C VAL A 31 12.97 -0.56 1.26
N LEU A 32 13.49 -1.70 1.71
CA LEU A 32 13.78 -2.85 0.85
C LEU A 32 12.64 -3.87 0.93
N VAL A 33 11.98 -4.11 -0.20
CA VAL A 33 10.87 -5.08 -0.28
C VAL A 33 11.37 -6.38 -0.92
N LYS A 34 10.89 -7.53 -0.44
CA LYS A 34 11.19 -8.82 -1.07
C LYS A 34 10.64 -8.82 -2.50
N TYR A 35 11.42 -9.34 -3.45
CA TYR A 35 10.97 -9.47 -4.82
C TYR A 35 9.85 -10.51 -4.89
N LYS A 36 8.72 -10.14 -5.49
CA LYS A 36 7.49 -10.96 -5.54
C LYS A 36 7.32 -11.75 -6.84
N GLY A 37 8.30 -11.72 -7.75
CA GLY A 37 8.19 -12.37 -9.06
C GLY A 37 7.38 -11.54 -10.06
N PRO A 38 6.77 -12.19 -11.07
CA PRO A 38 5.95 -11.54 -12.08
C PRO A 38 4.77 -10.75 -11.50
N LEU A 39 4.43 -9.62 -12.13
CA LEU A 39 3.33 -8.75 -11.70
C LEU A 39 1.97 -9.47 -11.70
N GLN A 40 1.75 -10.36 -12.66
CA GLN A 40 0.49 -11.11 -12.82
C GLN A 40 0.10 -11.85 -11.53
N ASN A 41 1.08 -12.46 -10.83
CA ASN A 41 0.84 -13.17 -9.59
C ASN A 41 0.24 -12.25 -8.49
N THR A 42 0.71 -11.00 -8.42
CA THR A 42 0.20 -10.03 -7.45
C THR A 42 -1.20 -9.52 -7.84
N ILE A 43 -1.46 -9.36 -9.14
CA ILE A 43 -2.78 -8.95 -9.64
C ILE A 43 -3.83 -10.03 -9.34
N ASP A 44 -3.51 -11.30 -9.62
CA ASP A 44 -4.43 -12.41 -9.41
C ASP A 44 -4.74 -12.63 -7.93
N ASP A 45 -3.73 -12.52 -7.06
CA ASP A 45 -3.90 -12.58 -5.60
C ASP A 45 -4.81 -11.45 -5.09
N LEU A 46 -4.57 -10.20 -5.53
CA LEU A 46 -5.39 -9.05 -5.15
C LEU A 46 -6.85 -9.20 -5.61
N LEU A 47 -7.06 -9.58 -6.87
CA LEU A 47 -8.41 -9.77 -7.43
C LEU A 47 -9.11 -10.98 -6.81
N GLY A 48 -8.37 -12.06 -6.50
CA GLY A 48 -8.87 -13.21 -5.76
C GLY A 48 -9.36 -12.83 -4.36
N GLY A 49 -8.56 -12.07 -3.62
CA GLY A 49 -8.91 -11.55 -2.30
C GLY A 49 -10.15 -10.64 -2.33
N ILE A 50 -10.25 -9.73 -3.29
CA ILE A 50 -11.43 -8.87 -3.46
C ILE A 50 -12.69 -9.70 -3.77
N ARG A 51 -12.59 -10.70 -4.67
CA ARG A 51 -13.73 -11.59 -4.97
C ARG A 51 -14.15 -12.40 -3.76
N SER A 52 -13.20 -12.88 -2.94
CA SER A 52 -13.51 -13.56 -1.68
C SER A 52 -14.18 -12.62 -0.68
N ALA A 53 -13.68 -11.39 -0.50
CA ALA A 53 -14.32 -10.40 0.35
C ALA A 53 -15.77 -10.10 -0.11
N CYS A 54 -16.00 -10.01 -1.42
CA CYS A 54 -17.34 -9.85 -2.00
C CYS A 54 -18.32 -10.96 -1.60
N THR A 55 -17.87 -12.22 -1.48
CA THR A 55 -18.75 -13.32 -1.06
C THR A 55 -19.17 -13.16 0.39
N TYR A 56 -18.26 -12.75 1.28
CA TYR A 56 -18.56 -12.52 2.71
C TYR A 56 -19.62 -11.43 2.94
N VAL A 57 -19.62 -10.38 2.11
CA VAL A 57 -20.59 -9.27 2.23
C VAL A 57 -21.75 -9.37 1.25
N ASN A 58 -21.94 -10.52 0.60
CA ASN A 58 -22.99 -10.75 -0.40
C ASN A 58 -23.05 -9.65 -1.49
N ALA A 59 -21.89 -9.28 -2.03
CA ALA A 59 -21.76 -8.25 -3.05
C ALA A 59 -21.39 -8.85 -4.42
N ILE A 60 -22.36 -8.92 -5.33
CA ILE A 60 -22.14 -9.42 -6.72
C ILE A 60 -21.27 -8.44 -7.54
N LYS A 61 -21.29 -7.15 -7.19
CA LYS A 61 -20.54 -6.08 -7.87
C LYS A 61 -19.77 -5.27 -6.83
N LEU A 62 -18.61 -4.73 -7.22
CA LEU A 62 -17.78 -3.89 -6.34
C LEU A 62 -18.56 -2.69 -5.78
N THR A 63 -19.46 -2.10 -6.57
CA THR A 63 -20.33 -1.00 -6.13
C THR A 63 -21.28 -1.38 -4.99
N LYS A 64 -21.61 -2.66 -4.82
CA LYS A 64 -22.46 -3.13 -3.71
C LYS A 64 -21.70 -3.23 -2.39
N ILE A 65 -20.36 -3.33 -2.41
CA ILE A 65 -19.57 -3.41 -1.17
C ILE A 65 -19.83 -2.19 -0.28
N GLN A 66 -19.88 -0.99 -0.86
CA GLN A 66 -20.10 0.26 -0.12
C GLN A 66 -21.38 0.25 0.73
N ARG A 67 -22.44 -0.44 0.26
CA ARG A 67 -23.71 -0.56 0.97
C ARG A 67 -23.77 -1.79 1.88
N ASN A 68 -23.14 -2.89 1.48
CA ASN A 68 -23.32 -4.18 2.16
C ASN A 68 -22.29 -4.44 3.27
N ALA A 69 -21.08 -3.88 3.15
CA ALA A 69 -20.03 -4.10 4.13
C ALA A 69 -20.38 -3.48 5.48
N LYS A 70 -20.20 -4.24 6.55
CA LYS A 70 -20.29 -3.76 7.94
C LYS A 70 -18.92 -3.89 8.58
N PHE A 71 -18.40 -2.77 9.08
CA PHE A 71 -17.10 -2.73 9.75
C PHE A 71 -17.26 -2.89 11.25
N VAL A 72 -16.33 -3.61 11.87
CA VAL A 72 -16.23 -3.78 13.31
C VAL A 72 -14.94 -3.09 13.76
N LEU A 73 -15.03 -2.29 14.82
CA LEU A 73 -13.86 -1.61 15.38
C LEU A 73 -12.94 -2.64 16.06
N VAL A 74 -11.64 -2.52 15.81
CA VAL A 74 -10.60 -3.37 16.41
C VAL A 74 -9.59 -2.51 17.17
N ASN A 75 -8.93 -3.11 18.15
CA ASN A 75 -8.00 -2.41 19.05
C ASN A 75 -6.63 -2.13 18.40
N ASN A 76 -6.20 -2.92 17.42
CA ASN A 76 -4.94 -2.71 16.71
C ASN A 76 -5.20 -2.32 15.25
N GLN A 77 -4.97 -1.05 14.93
CA GLN A 77 -5.25 -0.47 13.60
C GLN A 77 -3.97 -0.07 12.86
N VAL A 78 -2.82 -0.08 13.54
CA VAL A 78 -1.57 0.43 12.98
C VAL A 78 -0.77 -0.71 12.35
N ASN A 79 -0.41 -0.55 11.09
CA ASN A 79 0.54 -1.45 10.43
C ASN A 79 1.97 -1.03 10.79
N THR A 80 2.64 -1.86 11.56
CA THR A 80 4.00 -1.64 12.07
C THR A 80 5.10 -2.31 11.23
N VAL A 81 4.75 -3.01 10.14
CA VAL A 81 5.68 -3.83 9.35
C VAL A 81 6.89 -3.03 8.83
N PHE A 82 6.71 -1.74 8.60
CA PHE A 82 7.78 -0.81 8.19
C PHE A 82 7.84 0.45 9.07
N GLY A 83 7.31 0.37 10.29
CA GLY A 83 6.99 1.55 11.12
C GLY A 83 7.42 1.46 12.58
N ASN A 84 8.37 0.58 12.93
CA ASN A 84 8.89 0.44 14.30
C ASN A 84 10.15 1.29 14.58
N GLU A 85 10.42 2.28 13.74
CA GLU A 85 11.32 3.40 14.05
C GLU A 85 10.49 4.65 14.35
#